data_AF-A0A3Q7GXS0-F1
#
_entry.id   AF-A0A3Q7GXS0-F1
#
_cell.length_a   1.000
_cell.length_b   1.000
_cell.length_c   1.000
_cell.angle_alpha   90.00
_cell.angle_beta   90.00
_cell.angle_gamma   90.00
#
_symmetry.space_group_name_H-M   'P 1'
#
loop_
_entity.id
_entity.type
_entity.pdbx_description
1 polymer ?
#
loop_
_entity_poly.entity_id
_entity_poly.type
_entity_poly.pdbx_seq_one_letter_code
_entity_poly.pdbx_strand_id
1 'polypeptide(L)'
;MESRSVESIETQILEPNKGTSFSRTCFNGINALSGIGIISIPYALSQGGWLCLMLFFLVAIICCYTGLLLQKCMSVSPSIKTYPDIGEFAFGNKGRILISIFLYLELYLVAIEFLILEGDNLQKLFPNAKIHVGWVKIVGREVFVLLVAVVILPTTWLKSLSLLAYVSIGGVLASIVLVFSIFWVGAIDGVGFKEKGAIWRWDGLISA
;
A
#
# COMPACT_ATOMS: atom_id res chain seq x y z
N MET A 1 12.09 15.89 -46.19
CA MET A 1 11.29 16.08 -44.97
C MET A 1 10.76 14.74 -44.44
N GLU A 2 10.48 13.77 -45.32
CA GLU A 2 10.10 12.40 -44.97
C GLU A 2 11.21 11.54 -44.33
N SER A 3 12.49 11.83 -44.59
CA SER A 3 13.61 11.05 -44.05
C SER A 3 13.84 11.26 -42.54
N ARG A 4 13.56 12.46 -42.01
CA ARG A 4 13.66 12.77 -40.58
C ARG A 4 12.57 12.09 -39.74
N SER A 5 11.38 11.91 -40.33
CA SER A 5 10.28 11.18 -39.69
C SER A 5 10.55 9.68 -39.62
N VAL A 6 11.15 9.10 -40.67
CA VAL A 6 11.53 7.68 -40.67
C VAL A 6 12.67 7.42 -39.67
N GLU A 7 13.66 8.32 -39.57
CA GLU A 7 14.76 8.23 -38.59
C GLU A 7 14.25 8.38 -37.14
N SER A 8 13.22 9.21 -36.91
CA SER A 8 12.56 9.31 -35.59
C SER A 8 11.73 8.07 -35.22
N ILE A 9 11.22 7.33 -36.21
CA ILE A 9 10.46 6.10 -36.01
C ILE A 9 11.42 4.91 -35.80
N GLU A 10 12.52 4.84 -36.55
CA GLU A 10 13.57 3.83 -36.33
C GLU A 10 14.29 4.01 -34.99
N THR A 11 14.50 5.25 -34.54
CA THR A 11 15.10 5.53 -33.22
C THR A 11 14.19 5.07 -32.06
N GLN A 12 12.86 5.02 -32.25
CA GLN A 12 11.95 4.47 -31.25
C GLN A 12 11.83 2.94 -31.27
N ILE A 13 12.07 2.32 -32.43
CA ILE A 13 12.05 0.86 -32.57
C ILE A 13 13.35 0.22 -32.03
N LEU A 14 14.45 0.99 -31.95
CA LEU A 14 15.78 0.51 -31.56
C LEU A 14 16.22 0.85 -30.12
N GLU A 15 15.41 1.57 -29.32
CA GLU A 15 15.69 1.68 -27.88
C GLU A 15 15.13 0.43 -27.17
N PRO A 16 15.97 -0.47 -26.63
CA PRO A 16 15.49 -1.53 -25.78
C PRO A 16 14.77 -0.87 -24.62
N ASN A 17 13.45 -1.08 -24.54
CA ASN A 17 12.51 -0.69 -23.50
C ASN A 17 13.24 -0.24 -22.22
N LYS A 18 13.60 1.05 -22.12
CA LYS A 18 14.30 1.60 -20.96
C LYS A 18 13.35 1.41 -19.78
N GLY A 19 13.65 0.41 -18.95
CA GLY A 19 12.89 0.11 -17.75
C GLY A 19 12.75 1.35 -16.85
N THR A 20 11.92 1.24 -15.82
CA THR A 20 11.70 2.36 -14.90
C THR A 20 13.02 2.74 -14.22
N SER A 21 13.32 4.05 -14.13
CA SER A 21 14.48 4.53 -13.37
C SER A 21 14.38 4.07 -11.91
N PHE A 22 15.51 3.77 -11.27
CA PHE A 22 15.59 3.39 -9.86
C PHE A 22 14.78 4.33 -8.95
N SER A 23 14.88 5.64 -9.17
CA SER A 23 14.13 6.63 -8.39
C SER A 23 12.62 6.45 -8.54
N ARG A 24 12.12 6.24 -9.76
CA ARG A 24 10.69 5.99 -10.03
C ARG A 24 10.22 4.69 -9.39
N THR A 25 11.04 3.65 -9.41
CA THR A 25 10.75 2.38 -8.74
C THR A 25 10.67 2.56 -7.22
N CYS A 26 11.61 3.28 -6.62
CA CYS A 26 11.59 3.60 -5.19
C CYS A 26 10.37 4.46 -4.82
N PHE A 27 10.04 5.49 -5.59
CA PHE A 27 8.86 6.32 -5.34
C PHE A 27 7.57 5.50 -5.40
N ASN A 28 7.43 4.63 -6.41
CA ASN A 28 6.27 3.75 -6.51
C ASN A 28 6.20 2.75 -5.35
N GLY A 29 7.34 2.19 -4.93
CA GLY A 29 7.43 1.31 -3.79
C GLY A 29 7.07 1.99 -2.47
N ILE A 30 7.58 3.21 -2.23
CA ILE A 30 7.21 4.01 -1.06
C ILE A 30 5.72 4.32 -1.08
N ASN A 31 5.16 4.78 -2.22
CA ASN A 31 3.73 5.07 -2.31
C ASN A 31 2.86 3.84 -2.04
N ALA A 32 3.30 2.64 -2.46
CA ALA A 32 2.59 1.39 -2.16
C ALA A 32 2.65 1.00 -0.66
N LEU A 33 3.71 1.38 0.06
CA LEU A 33 3.95 1.00 1.45
C LEU A 33 3.53 2.08 2.48
N SER A 34 3.50 3.36 2.08
CA SER A 34 3.22 4.52 2.93
C SER A 34 1.76 4.67 3.37
N GLY A 35 0.87 3.74 3.01
CA GLY A 35 -0.54 3.78 3.43
C GLY A 35 -0.72 3.50 4.93
N ILE A 36 -1.50 2.46 5.23
CA ILE A 36 -1.90 2.06 6.59
C ILE A 36 -0.69 1.90 7.53
N GLY A 37 0.44 1.45 7.00
CA GLY A 37 1.67 1.23 7.77
C GLY A 37 2.10 2.45 8.60
N ILE A 38 1.90 3.67 8.11
CA ILE A 38 2.30 4.88 8.84
C ILE A 38 1.48 5.08 10.12
N ILE A 39 0.21 4.65 10.13
CA ILE A 39 -0.68 4.80 11.30
C ILE A 39 -0.61 3.55 12.18
N SER A 40 -0.58 2.35 11.58
CA SER A 40 -0.64 1.08 12.29
C SER A 40 0.67 0.69 12.97
N ILE A 41 1.84 1.00 12.39
CA ILE A 41 3.14 0.68 13.01
C ILE A 41 3.33 1.40 14.36
N PRO A 42 3.14 2.73 14.48
CA PRO A 42 3.28 3.40 15.77
C PRO A 42 2.21 2.95 16.77
N TYR A 43 1.00 2.64 16.31
CA TYR A 43 -0.06 2.09 17.17
C TYR A 43 0.30 0.68 17.68
N ALA A 44 0.75 -0.22 16.80
CA ALA A 44 1.19 -1.57 17.18
C ALA A 44 2.38 -1.53 18.14
N LEU A 45 3.34 -0.62 17.91
CA LEU A 45 4.46 -0.40 18.82
C LEU A 45 4.00 0.13 20.18
N SER A 46 3.04 1.06 20.20
CA SER A 46 2.43 1.55 21.43
C SER A 46 1.74 0.43 22.23
N GLN A 47 1.05 -0.49 21.54
CA GLN A 47 0.37 -1.59 22.21
C GLN A 47 1.30 -2.69 22.69
N GLY A 48 2.31 -3.08 21.90
CA GLY A 48 3.19 -4.21 22.21
C GLY A 48 4.50 -3.86 22.92
N GLY A 49 4.85 -2.59 23.08
CA GLY A 49 6.06 -2.15 23.78
C GLY A 49 7.35 -2.37 22.98
N TRP A 50 8.51 -2.19 23.62
CA TRP A 50 9.81 -2.15 22.92
C TRP A 50 10.18 -3.45 22.20
N LEU A 51 9.69 -4.61 22.65
CA LEU A 51 9.95 -5.89 21.95
C LEU A 51 9.37 -5.91 20.53
N CYS A 52 8.29 -5.16 20.26
CA CYS A 52 7.75 -5.05 18.89
C CYS A 52 8.76 -4.43 17.92
N LEU A 53 9.69 -3.57 18.36
CA LEU A 53 10.77 -3.09 17.49
C LEU A 53 11.71 -4.20 17.04
N MET A 54 12.06 -5.11 17.96
CA MET A 54 12.89 -6.28 17.62
C MET A 54 12.16 -7.17 16.61
N LEU A 55 10.85 -7.38 16.79
CA LEU A 55 10.04 -8.15 15.86
C LEU A 55 9.94 -7.47 14.48
N PHE A 56 9.72 -6.16 14.43
CA PHE A 56 9.71 -5.41 13.16
C PHE A 56 11.05 -5.50 12.43
N PHE A 57 12.17 -5.45 13.16
CA PHE A 57 13.48 -5.63 12.56
C PHE A 57 13.67 -7.04 11.98
N LEU A 58 13.22 -8.09 12.69
CA LEU A 58 13.23 -9.46 12.20
C LEU A 58 12.38 -9.61 10.92
N VAL A 59 11.16 -9.08 10.94
CA VAL A 59 10.27 -9.08 9.77
C VAL A 59 10.91 -8.32 8.61
N ALA A 60 11.55 -7.18 8.86
CA ALA A 60 12.26 -6.42 7.84
C ALA A 60 13.40 -7.23 7.21
N ILE A 61 14.20 -7.98 8.00
CA ILE A 61 15.24 -8.87 7.47
C ILE A 61 14.62 -9.96 6.59
N ILE A 62 13.53 -10.59 7.03
CA ILE A 62 12.83 -11.63 6.27
C ILE A 62 12.27 -11.06 4.95
N CYS A 63 11.67 -9.86 4.99
CA CYS A 63 11.17 -9.15 3.79
C CYS A 63 12.31 -8.82 2.81
N CYS A 64 13.46 -8.34 3.31
CA CYS A 64 14.63 -8.09 2.48
C CYS A 64 15.15 -9.38 1.83
N TYR A 65 15.26 -10.46 2.61
CA TYR A 65 15.71 -11.75 2.10
C TYR A 65 14.78 -12.32 1.04
N THR A 66 13.47 -12.30 1.30
CA THR A 66 12.45 -12.78 0.33
C THR A 66 12.42 -11.90 -0.92
N GLY A 67 12.61 -10.59 -0.81
CA GLY A 67 12.77 -9.69 -1.96
C GLY A 67 13.99 -10.02 -2.83
N LEU A 68 15.14 -10.32 -2.21
CA LEU A 68 16.33 -10.76 -2.94
C LEU A 68 16.13 -12.13 -3.61
N LEU A 69 15.41 -13.04 -2.94
CA LEU A 69 15.07 -14.34 -3.53
C LEU A 69 14.14 -14.17 -4.73
N LEU A 70 13.13 -13.31 -4.61
CA LEU A 70 12.23 -12.97 -5.71
C LEU A 70 12.98 -12.38 -6.91
N GLN A 71 13.90 -11.44 -6.65
CA GLN A 71 14.75 -10.87 -7.69
C GLN A 71 15.57 -11.95 -8.40
N LYS A 72 16.18 -12.87 -7.64
CA LYS A 72 16.94 -14.00 -8.22
C LYS A 72 16.04 -14.85 -9.11
N CYS A 73 14.84 -15.22 -8.64
CA CYS A 73 13.86 -15.99 -9.43
C CYS A 73 13.49 -15.28 -10.74
N MET A 74 13.22 -13.97 -10.70
CA MET A 74 12.90 -13.19 -11.89
C MET A 74 14.07 -13.06 -12.87
N SER A 75 15.31 -13.09 -12.37
CA SER A 75 16.52 -13.02 -13.21
C SER A 75 16.87 -14.34 -13.93
N VAL A 76 16.26 -15.46 -13.56
CA VAL A 76 16.59 -16.78 -14.13
C VAL A 76 16.28 -16.85 -15.63
N SER A 77 15.20 -16.21 -16.07
CA SER A 77 14.80 -16.23 -17.47
C SER A 77 14.10 -14.93 -17.86
N PRO A 78 14.38 -14.37 -19.06
CA PRO A 78 13.70 -13.18 -19.56
C PRO A 78 12.19 -13.40 -19.84
N SER A 79 11.74 -14.66 -19.82
CA SER A 79 10.31 -15.01 -19.89
C SER A 79 9.53 -14.70 -18.60
N ILE A 80 10.22 -14.57 -17.46
CA ILE A 80 9.62 -14.33 -16.15
C ILE A 80 9.50 -12.82 -15.94
N LYS A 81 8.28 -12.28 -16.02
CA LYS A 81 8.00 -10.85 -15.83
C LYS A 81 7.14 -10.55 -14.61
N THR A 82 6.35 -11.52 -14.18
CA THR A 82 5.39 -11.40 -13.09
C THR A 82 5.56 -12.52 -12.07
N TYR A 83 4.97 -12.33 -10.88
CA TYR A 83 5.06 -13.33 -9.81
C TYR A 83 4.47 -14.70 -10.21
N PRO A 84 3.31 -14.79 -10.91
CA PRO A 84 2.81 -16.06 -11.42
C PRO A 84 3.70 -16.75 -12.46
N ASP A 85 4.47 -16.00 -13.25
CA ASP A 85 5.39 -16.58 -14.24
C ASP A 85 6.49 -17.42 -13.57
N ILE A 86 6.87 -17.07 -12.33
CA ILE A 86 7.81 -17.88 -11.52
C ILE A 86 7.20 -19.25 -11.22
N GLY A 87 5.91 -19.28 -10.85
CA GLY A 87 5.17 -20.51 -10.61
C GLY A 87 5.02 -21.35 -11.88
N GLU A 88 4.81 -20.69 -13.03
CA GLU A 88 4.79 -21.35 -14.33
C GLU A 88 6.14 -21.98 -14.68
N PHE A 89 7.22 -21.23 -14.46
CA PHE A 89 8.56 -21.71 -14.75
C PHE A 89 8.95 -22.90 -13.87
N ALA A 90 8.55 -22.91 -12.59
CA ALA A 90 8.90 -23.96 -11.65
C ALA A 90 7.99 -25.21 -11.74
N PHE A 91 6.68 -25.04 -11.95
CA PHE A 91 5.68 -26.11 -11.84
C PHE A 91 4.74 -26.22 -13.05
N GLY A 92 5.04 -25.50 -14.14
CA GLY A 92 4.19 -25.42 -15.32
C GLY A 92 2.88 -24.68 -15.07
N ASN A 93 1.92 -24.84 -15.98
CA ASN A 93 0.65 -24.11 -15.96
C ASN A 93 -0.13 -24.26 -14.64
N LYS A 94 -0.03 -25.40 -13.96
CA LYS A 94 -0.67 -25.61 -12.64
C LYS A 94 -0.11 -24.68 -11.57
N GLY A 95 1.21 -24.46 -11.55
CA GLY A 95 1.85 -23.51 -10.66
C GLY A 95 1.44 -22.07 -10.93
N ARG A 96 1.36 -21.69 -12.22
CA ARG A 96 0.87 -20.37 -12.65
C ARG A 96 -0.51 -20.07 -12.07
N ILE A 97 -1.45 -21.00 -12.26
CA ILE A 97 -2.83 -20.86 -11.80
C ILE A 97 -2.88 -20.75 -10.28
N LEU A 98 -2.18 -21.64 -9.56
CA LEU A 98 -2.18 -21.64 -8.10
C LEU A 98 -1.65 -20.33 -7.51
N ILE A 99 -0.49 -19.85 -8.00
CA ILE A 99 0.10 -18.59 -7.56
C ILE A 99 -0.79 -17.40 -7.92
N SER A 100 -1.41 -17.42 -9.10
CA SER A 100 -2.37 -16.38 -9.50
C SER A 100 -3.56 -16.31 -8.55
N ILE A 101 -4.13 -17.45 -8.14
CA ILE A 101 -5.25 -17.50 -7.20
C ILE A 101 -4.86 -16.85 -5.87
N PHE A 102 -3.73 -17.24 -5.28
CA PHE A 102 -3.28 -16.65 -4.02
C PHE A 102 -2.99 -15.15 -4.15
N LEU A 103 -2.34 -14.73 -5.24
CA LEU A 103 -2.04 -13.32 -5.49
C LEU A 103 -3.32 -12.47 -5.62
N TYR A 104 -4.31 -12.93 -6.38
CA TYR A 104 -5.56 -12.19 -6.56
C TYR A 104 -6.42 -12.21 -5.30
N LEU A 105 -6.42 -13.31 -4.54
CA LEU A 105 -7.11 -13.39 -3.26
C LEU A 105 -6.48 -12.41 -2.25
N GLU A 106 -5.15 -12.37 -2.16
CA GLU A 106 -4.43 -11.42 -1.31
C GLU A 106 -4.78 -9.97 -1.67
N LEU A 107 -4.72 -9.61 -2.95
CA LEU A 107 -5.08 -8.26 -3.42
C LEU A 107 -6.53 -7.90 -3.11
N TYR A 108 -7.45 -8.86 -3.18
CA TYR A 108 -8.86 -8.67 -2.83
C TYR A 108 -9.05 -8.43 -1.33
N LEU A 109 -8.40 -9.23 -0.48
CA LEU A 109 -8.45 -9.07 0.98
C LEU A 109 -7.85 -7.73 1.41
N VAL A 110 -6.70 -7.36 0.85
CA VAL A 110 -6.06 -6.06 1.09
C VAL A 110 -6.99 -4.92 0.68
N ALA A 111 -7.66 -4.99 -0.47
CA ALA A 111 -8.61 -3.97 -0.90
C ALA A 111 -9.80 -3.82 0.09
N ILE A 112 -10.32 -4.93 0.61
CA ILE A 112 -11.37 -4.91 1.64
C ILE A 112 -10.85 -4.28 2.94
N GLU A 113 -9.63 -4.63 3.37
CA GLU A 113 -9.01 -4.07 4.57
C GLU A 113 -8.92 -2.54 4.48
N PHE A 114 -8.47 -2.01 3.33
CA PHE A 114 -8.44 -0.57 3.09
C PHE A 114 -9.82 0.08 3.17
N LEU A 115 -10.86 -0.52 2.56
CA LEU A 115 -12.22 0.02 2.61
C LEU A 115 -12.78 0.07 4.04
N ILE A 116 -12.57 -0.99 4.81
CA ILE A 116 -13.01 -1.08 6.19
C ILE A 116 -12.27 -0.05 7.05
N LEU A 117 -10.96 0.06 6.90
CA LEU A 117 -10.15 0.98 7.68
C LEU A 117 -10.56 2.44 7.42
N GLU A 118 -10.74 2.84 6.16
CA GLU A 118 -11.18 4.19 5.82
C GLU A 118 -12.59 4.47 6.39
N GLY A 119 -13.48 3.47 6.36
CA GLY A 119 -14.79 3.57 7.01
C GLY A 119 -14.68 3.78 8.53
N ASP A 120 -13.79 3.03 9.20
CA ASP A 120 -13.52 3.17 10.63
C ASP A 120 -12.90 4.53 10.98
N ASN A 121 -11.99 5.03 10.14
CA ASN A 121 -11.37 6.33 10.30
C ASN A 121 -12.41 7.47 10.17
N LEU A 122 -13.29 7.40 9.17
CA LEU A 122 -14.36 8.39 8.99
C LEU A 122 -15.38 8.36 10.13
N GLN A 123 -15.73 7.17 10.65
CA GLN A 123 -16.60 7.07 11.82
C GLN A 123 -15.96 7.73 13.05
N LYS A 124 -14.65 7.56 13.26
CA LYS A 124 -13.92 8.19 14.37
C LYS A 124 -13.80 9.70 14.20
N LEU A 125 -13.66 10.19 12.96
CA LEU A 125 -13.57 11.63 12.66
C LEU A 125 -14.94 12.32 12.79
N PHE A 126 -16.02 11.62 12.44
CA PHE A 126 -17.37 12.13 12.42
C PHE A 126 -18.36 11.29 13.25
N PRO A 127 -18.11 11.09 14.55
CA PRO A 127 -18.92 10.18 15.39
C PRO A 127 -20.36 10.66 15.56
N ASN A 128 -20.59 11.96 15.40
CA ASN A 128 -21.90 12.60 15.53
C ASN A 128 -22.50 13.03 14.19
N ALA A 129 -21.88 12.69 13.05
CA ALA A 129 -22.42 13.06 11.75
C ALA A 129 -23.73 12.30 11.50
N LYS A 130 -24.82 13.06 11.45
CA LYS A 130 -26.14 12.57 11.08
C LYS A 130 -26.31 12.83 9.58
N ILE A 131 -25.84 11.90 8.75
CA ILE A 131 -26.06 12.00 7.31
C ILE A 131 -27.53 11.64 7.03
N HIS A 132 -28.31 12.64 6.64
CA HIS A 132 -29.68 12.45 6.20
C HIS A 132 -29.68 12.34 4.68
N VAL A 133 -29.81 11.12 4.14
CA VAL A 133 -30.02 10.90 2.70
C VAL A 133 -31.51 10.64 2.49
N GLY A 134 -32.27 11.71 2.21
CA GLY A 134 -33.72 11.64 2.05
C GLY A 134 -34.44 11.27 3.36
N TRP A 135 -35.35 10.28 3.31
CA TRP A 135 -36.19 9.85 4.44
C TRP A 135 -35.53 8.81 5.35
N VAL A 136 -34.35 8.31 4.98
CA VAL A 136 -33.66 7.24 5.71
C VAL A 136 -32.50 7.83 6.48
N LYS A 137 -32.56 7.69 7.81
CA LYS A 137 -31.49 8.10 8.71
C LYS A 137 -30.45 6.98 8.73
N ILE A 138 -29.44 7.08 7.86
CA ILE A 138 -28.40 6.07 7.75
C ILE A 138 -27.20 6.52 8.59
N VAL A 139 -27.15 6.04 9.83
CA VAL A 139 -26.07 6.32 10.77
C VAL A 139 -25.36 5.00 11.06
N GLY A 140 -24.08 4.90 10.69
CA GLY A 140 -23.24 3.75 11.03
C GLY A 140 -21.99 3.60 10.18
N ARG A 141 -21.09 2.74 10.64
CA ARG A 141 -19.83 2.31 9.99
C ARG A 141 -20.01 1.95 8.51
N GLU A 142 -21.03 1.15 8.24
CA GLU A 142 -21.31 0.59 6.92
C GLU A 142 -21.57 1.68 5.87
N VAL A 143 -22.14 2.82 6.27
CA VAL A 143 -22.39 3.95 5.37
C VAL A 143 -21.09 4.61 4.96
N PHE A 144 -20.15 4.77 5.89
CA PHE A 144 -18.83 5.34 5.59
C PHE A 144 -18.01 4.40 4.71
N VAL A 145 -18.06 3.09 4.96
CA VAL A 145 -17.42 2.10 4.07
C VAL A 145 -18.01 2.16 2.66
N LEU A 146 -19.35 2.21 2.53
CA LEU A 146 -20.00 2.33 1.23
C LEU A 146 -19.69 3.66 0.53
N LEU A 147 -19.64 4.77 1.28
CA LEU A 147 -19.27 6.08 0.76
C LEU A 147 -17.85 6.07 0.20
N VAL A 148 -16.90 5.53 0.96
CA VAL A 148 -15.50 5.38 0.53
C VAL A 148 -15.43 4.50 -0.72
N ALA A 149 -16.16 3.39 -0.75
CA ALA A 149 -16.23 2.52 -1.92
C ALA A 149 -16.73 3.30 -3.15
N VAL A 150 -17.81 4.08 -3.02
CA VAL A 150 -18.35 4.92 -4.12
C VAL A 150 -17.35 5.99 -4.59
N VAL A 151 -16.54 6.56 -3.69
CA VAL A 151 -15.51 7.56 -4.03
C VAL A 151 -14.30 6.92 -4.71
N ILE A 152 -13.90 5.71 -4.29
CA ILE A 152 -12.76 4.99 -4.87
C ILE A 152 -13.14 4.31 -6.19
N LEU A 153 -14.38 3.84 -6.35
CA LEU A 153 -14.83 3.08 -7.53
C LEU A 153 -14.50 3.75 -8.88
N PRO A 154 -14.67 5.08 -9.09
CA PRO A 154 -14.28 5.75 -10.33
C PRO A 154 -12.78 5.65 -10.64
N THR A 155 -11.93 5.56 -9.63
CA THR A 155 -10.48 5.42 -9.81
C THR A 155 -10.12 4.09 -10.47
N THR A 156 -10.94 3.05 -10.29
CA THR A 156 -10.77 1.73 -10.93
C THR A 156 -11.15 1.72 -12.41
N TRP A 157 -11.97 2.68 -12.85
CA TRP A 157 -12.40 2.83 -14.25
C TRP A 157 -11.50 3.75 -15.06
N LEU A 158 -10.50 4.38 -14.43
CA LEU A 158 -9.51 5.21 -15.10
C LEU A 158 -8.64 4.35 -16.03
N LYS A 159 -8.97 4.35 -17.32
CA LYS A 159 -8.17 3.69 -18.36
C LYS A 159 -6.83 4.37 -18.62
N SER A 160 -6.65 5.60 -18.13
CA SER A 160 -5.41 6.38 -18.25
C SER A 160 -4.53 6.17 -17.03
N LEU A 161 -3.40 5.49 -17.22
CA LEU A 161 -2.35 5.35 -16.21
C LEU A 161 -1.77 6.71 -15.79
N SER A 162 -1.86 7.74 -16.64
CA SER A 162 -1.38 9.09 -16.34
C SER A 162 -2.21 9.78 -15.25
N LEU A 163 -3.54 9.62 -15.27
CA LEU A 163 -4.40 10.19 -14.23
C LEU A 163 -4.15 9.53 -12.86
N LEU A 164 -3.95 8.21 -12.86
CA LEU A 164 -3.61 7.47 -11.66
C LEU A 164 -2.26 7.89 -11.08
N ALA A 165 -1.29 8.24 -11.94
CA ALA A 165 0.01 8.78 -11.49
C ALA A 165 -0.14 10.14 -10.77
N TYR A 166 -1.03 11.03 -11.22
CA TYR A 166 -1.31 12.28 -10.51
C TYR A 166 -1.96 12.04 -9.14
N VAL A 167 -2.92 11.11 -9.05
CA VAL A 167 -3.54 10.70 -7.79
C VAL A 167 -2.49 10.13 -6.82
N SER A 168 -1.56 9.30 -7.32
CA SER A 168 -0.45 8.74 -6.55
C SER A 168 0.47 9.82 -5.96
N ILE A 169 0.82 10.85 -6.74
CA ILE A 169 1.60 12.01 -6.22
C ILE A 169 0.85 12.71 -5.09
N GLY A 170 -0.47 12.89 -5.23
CA GLY A 170 -1.32 13.43 -4.17
C GLY A 170 -1.27 12.58 -2.90
N GLY A 171 -1.30 11.25 -3.04
CA GLY A 171 -1.16 10.30 -1.93
C GLY A 171 0.16 10.47 -1.18
N VAL A 172 1.28 10.55 -1.90
CA VAL A 172 2.61 10.78 -1.30
C VAL A 172 2.65 12.11 -0.53
N LEU A 173 2.12 13.19 -1.11
CA LEU A 173 2.05 14.49 -0.44
C LEU A 173 1.20 14.41 0.83
N ALA A 174 0.06 13.73 0.79
CA ALA A 174 -0.78 13.51 1.97
C ALA A 174 -0.05 12.72 3.07
N SER A 175 0.70 11.67 2.71
CA SER A 175 1.53 10.91 3.66
C SER A 175 2.61 11.78 4.30
N ILE A 176 3.28 12.67 3.54
CA ILE A 176 4.29 13.60 4.08
C ILE A 176 3.65 14.56 5.08
N VAL A 177 2.50 15.16 4.74
CA VAL A 177 1.76 16.06 5.63
C VAL A 177 1.34 15.34 6.91
N LEU A 178 0.87 14.10 6.80
CA LEU A 178 0.49 13.29 7.95
C LEU A 178 1.68 12.99 8.87
N VAL A 179 2.83 12.59 8.32
CA VAL A 179 4.05 12.36 9.10
C VAL A 179 4.51 13.65 9.80
N PHE A 180 4.50 14.78 9.09
CA PHE A 180 4.86 16.07 9.67
C PHE A 180 3.91 16.47 10.80
N SER A 181 2.60 16.25 10.62
CA SER A 181 1.59 16.54 11.64
C SER A 181 1.79 15.68 12.89
N ILE A 182 2.02 14.37 12.72
CA ILE A 182 2.30 13.46 13.85
C ILE A 182 3.58 13.88 14.57
N PHE A 183 4.64 14.21 13.83
CA PHE A 183 5.90 14.66 14.40
C PHE A 183 5.72 15.96 15.19
N TRP A 184 4.98 16.93 14.64
CA TRP A 184 4.70 18.21 15.30
C TRP A 184 3.94 18.01 16.61
N VAL A 185 2.85 17.26 16.58
CA VAL A 185 2.02 16.96 17.76
C VAL A 185 2.82 16.22 18.83
N GLY A 186 3.67 15.28 18.42
CA GLY A 186 4.53 14.54 19.35
C GLY A 186 5.64 15.38 19.97
N ALA A 187 6.31 16.23 19.17
CA ALA A 187 7.49 16.98 19.61
C ALA A 187 7.16 18.31 20.31
N ILE A 188 6.12 19.02 19.85
CA ILE A 188 5.80 20.39 20.30
C ILE A 188 4.62 20.39 21.28
N ASP A 189 3.51 19.73 20.91
CA ASP A 189 2.31 19.72 21.77
C ASP A 189 2.47 18.77 22.98
N GLY A 190 3.58 18.02 23.03
CA GLY A 190 3.91 17.10 24.11
C GLY A 190 2.92 15.93 24.22
N VAL A 191 2.12 15.71 23.18
CA VAL A 191 1.17 14.61 23.07
C VAL A 191 1.96 13.39 22.60
N GLY A 192 2.60 12.74 23.56
CA GLY A 192 3.45 11.58 23.31
C GLY A 192 3.45 10.65 24.52
N PHE A 193 3.95 9.43 24.30
CA PHE A 193 4.03 8.43 25.35
C PHE A 193 5.01 8.86 26.44
N LYS A 194 4.48 9.25 27.61
CA LYS A 194 5.25 9.40 28.86
C LYS A 194 5.47 8.03 29.52
N GLU A 195 5.91 7.04 28.74
CA GLU A 195 6.03 5.65 29.16
C GLU A 195 7.41 5.37 29.75
N LYS A 196 7.42 4.79 30.95
CA LYS A 196 8.62 4.30 31.63
C LYS A 196 8.92 2.87 31.16
N GLY A 197 9.65 2.71 30.06
CA GLY A 197 10.47 1.53 29.77
C GLY A 197 9.83 0.15 29.93
N ALA A 198 8.53 -0.03 29.65
CA ALA A 198 7.91 -1.35 29.68
C ALA A 198 8.41 -2.20 28.50
N ILE A 199 9.11 -3.30 28.80
CA ILE A 199 9.75 -4.18 27.80
C ILE A 199 8.69 -4.97 27.01
N TRP A 200 7.60 -5.36 27.66
CA TRP A 200 6.51 -6.15 27.08
C TRP A 200 5.18 -5.89 27.80
N ARG A 201 4.08 -5.71 27.05
CA ARG A 201 2.73 -5.52 27.59
C ARG A 201 1.83 -6.70 27.20
N TRP A 202 1.35 -7.45 28.20
CA TRP A 202 0.41 -8.56 27.98
C TRP A 202 -1.04 -8.10 27.76
N ASP A 203 -1.39 -6.88 28.15
CA ASP A 203 -2.78 -6.38 28.15
C ASP A 203 -3.41 -6.31 26.76
N GLY A 204 -2.60 -6.11 25.71
CA GLY A 204 -3.08 -6.05 24.32
C GLY A 204 -3.45 -7.42 23.72
N LEU A 205 -3.02 -8.53 24.32
CA LEU A 205 -3.30 -9.89 23.82
C LEU A 205 -4.62 -10.46 24.37
N ILE A 206 -5.10 -9.91 25.49
CA ILE A 206 -6.26 -10.43 26.24
C ILE A 206 -7.54 -9.61 25.95
N SER A 207 -7.39 -8.45 25.30
CA SER A 207 -8.49 -7.50 25.04
C SER A 207 -8.96 -7.44 23.58
N ALA A 208 -8.47 -8.34 22.72
CA ALA A 208 -8.89 -8.50 21.32
C ALA A 208 -9.84 -9.68 21.13
#